data_AF-A0A1Y4FQ97-F1
#
_entry.id   AF-A0A1Y4FQ97-F1
#
_cell.length_a   1.000
_cell.length_b   1.000
_cell.length_c   1.000
_cell.angle_alpha   90.00
_cell.angle_beta   90.00
_cell.angle_gamma   90.00
#
_symmetry.space_group_name_H-M   'P 1'
#
loop_
_entity.id
_entity.type
_entity.pdbx_description
1 polymer ?
#
loop_
_entity_poly.entity_id
_entity_poly.type
_entity_poly.pdbx_seq_one_letter_code
_entity_poly.pdbx_strand_id
1 'polypeptide(L)'
;MEEKPKELTREQQLEIEEQAIQALLDMGVKFSVPLKINPVKPPKWVRWWNKHFPNHVKVWHDRRIPKDWNVSVMEMPDTDKGKMVEVYMRQFHVKPLYLGTIDYLRKLYLQIELNEEKIQEQPTQEAKKYFKYISLMAEIAAVAVINNGSIANPVNKQTKVLRDFFIEHLTVPRLKQLADVISQMMNAGGFTSSIISIKEVGKTKPKSRADMIE
;
A
#
# COMPACT_ATOMS: atom_id res chain seq x y z
N MET A 1 -27.65 23.49 24.20
CA MET A 1 -27.41 24.40 23.06
C MET A 1 -26.83 23.54 21.96
N GLU A 2 -27.66 23.12 20.99
CA GLU A 2 -27.20 22.38 19.82
C GLU A 2 -26.52 23.38 18.87
N GLU A 3 -25.25 23.17 18.58
CA GLU A 3 -24.52 23.94 17.56
C GLU A 3 -25.18 23.69 16.21
N LYS A 4 -25.78 24.73 15.62
CA LYS A 4 -26.32 24.65 14.26
C LYS A 4 -25.18 24.31 13.29
N PRO A 5 -25.35 23.35 12.37
CA PRO A 5 -24.35 23.05 11.36
C PRO A 5 -24.11 24.30 10.52
N LYS A 6 -22.84 24.72 10.45
CA LYS A 6 -22.41 25.90 9.71
C LYS A 6 -22.56 25.60 8.22
N GLU A 7 -23.41 26.35 7.52
CA GLU A 7 -23.56 26.20 6.05
C GLU A 7 -22.25 26.65 5.37
N LEU A 8 -21.59 25.71 4.69
CA LEU A 8 -20.32 25.95 3.99
C LEU A 8 -20.55 26.76 2.72
N THR A 9 -19.73 27.80 2.50
CA THR A 9 -19.76 28.59 1.27
C THR A 9 -19.28 27.76 0.06
N ARG A 10 -19.62 28.16 -1.16
CA ARG A 10 -19.22 27.45 -2.39
C ARG A 10 -17.71 27.30 -2.54
N GLU A 11 -16.94 28.28 -2.08
CA GLU A 11 -15.48 28.23 -2.05
C GLU A 11 -14.97 27.17 -1.08
N GLN A 12 -15.53 27.12 0.14
CA GLN A 12 -15.21 26.06 1.11
C GLN A 12 -15.59 24.66 0.61
N GLN A 13 -16.65 24.54 -0.20
CA GLN A 13 -17.04 23.28 -0.82
C GLN A 13 -16.01 22.82 -1.87
N LEU A 14 -15.53 23.74 -2.71
CA LEU A 14 -14.49 23.46 -3.69
C LEU A 14 -13.18 23.08 -3.01
N GLU A 15 -12.81 23.78 -1.93
CA GLU A 15 -11.61 23.45 -1.14
C GLU A 15 -11.69 22.05 -0.51
N ILE A 16 -12.85 21.66 0.04
CA ILE A 16 -13.03 20.32 0.61
C ILE A 16 -12.98 19.24 -0.49
N GLU A 17 -13.53 19.52 -1.68
CA GLU A 17 -13.46 18.61 -2.83
C GLU A 17 -12.02 18.45 -3.34
N GLU A 18 -11.27 19.55 -3.49
CA GLU A 18 -9.86 19.53 -3.86
C GLU A 18 -9.01 18.82 -2.80
N GLN A 19 -9.25 19.06 -1.51
CA GLN A 19 -8.58 18.35 -0.42
C GLN A 19 -8.89 16.84 -0.43
N ALA A 20 -10.13 16.44 -0.73
CA ALA A 20 -10.49 15.04 -0.84
C ALA A 20 -9.83 14.36 -2.05
N ILE A 21 -9.78 15.04 -3.20
CA ILE A 21 -9.06 14.55 -4.40
C ILE A 21 -7.56 14.45 -4.10
N GLN A 22 -6.98 15.46 -3.47
CA GLN A 22 -5.56 15.47 -3.10
C GLN A 22 -5.25 14.37 -2.09
N ALA A 23 -6.09 14.16 -1.07
CA ALA A 23 -5.95 13.05 -0.13
C ALA A 23 -6.04 11.68 -0.83
N LEU A 24 -6.91 11.52 -1.84
CA LEU A 24 -6.99 10.30 -2.64
C LEU A 24 -5.74 10.08 -3.51
N LEU A 25 -5.14 11.14 -4.04
CA LEU A 25 -3.88 11.09 -4.79
C LEU A 25 -2.69 10.79 -3.86
N ASP A 26 -2.71 11.35 -2.65
CA ASP A 26 -1.68 11.21 -1.63
C ASP A 26 -1.77 9.90 -0.84
N MET A 27 -2.89 9.17 -0.94
CA MET A 27 -3.09 7.84 -0.35
C MET A 27 -2.17 6.75 -0.92
N GLY A 28 -1.32 7.06 -1.90
CA GLY A 28 -0.30 6.14 -2.38
C GLY A 28 0.68 5.74 -1.27
N VAL A 29 0.96 4.44 -1.14
CA VAL A 29 1.84 3.92 -0.08
C VAL A 29 3.19 3.54 -0.68
N LYS A 30 4.26 4.09 -0.10
CA LYS A 30 5.64 3.71 -0.41
C LYS A 30 6.15 2.78 0.67
N PHE A 31 6.76 1.67 0.26
CA PHE A 31 7.45 0.78 1.19
C PHE A 31 8.68 0.18 0.52
N SER A 32 9.63 -0.25 1.34
CA SER A 32 10.85 -0.91 0.87
C SER A 32 11.00 -2.28 1.51
N VAL A 33 11.63 -3.18 0.76
CA VAL A 33 11.87 -4.56 1.16
C VAL A 33 13.36 -4.86 1.08
N PRO A 34 14.00 -5.28 2.19
CA PRO A 34 15.40 -5.67 2.17
C PRO A 34 15.59 -6.95 1.34
N LEU A 35 16.59 -6.94 0.48
CA LEU A 35 17.04 -8.12 -0.25
C LEU A 35 18.02 -8.91 0.61
N LYS A 36 18.00 -10.24 0.49
CA LYS A 36 18.93 -11.14 1.20
C LYS A 36 20.35 -11.13 0.63
N ILE A 37 20.61 -10.31 -0.39
CA ILE A 37 21.92 -10.17 -1.04
C ILE A 37 22.63 -8.92 -0.55
N ASN A 38 23.92 -9.07 -0.22
CA ASN A 38 24.74 -7.96 0.23
C ASN A 38 25.21 -7.09 -0.95
N PRO A 39 25.28 -5.75 -0.76
CA PRO A 39 25.88 -4.82 -1.70
C PRO A 39 27.32 -5.16 -2.05
N VAL A 40 27.61 -5.13 -3.36
CA VAL A 40 28.97 -5.32 -3.87
C VAL A 40 29.48 -3.99 -4.41
N LYS A 41 30.74 -3.71 -4.12
CA LYS A 41 31.42 -2.50 -4.58
C LYS A 41 31.55 -2.53 -6.12
N PRO A 42 31.27 -1.42 -6.83
CA PRO A 42 31.46 -1.37 -8.27
C PRO A 42 32.92 -1.65 -8.65
N PRO A 43 33.16 -2.31 -9.81
CA PRO A 43 34.49 -2.61 -10.31
C PRO A 43 35.40 -1.37 -10.38
N LYS A 44 36.70 -1.56 -10.14
CA LYS A 44 37.69 -0.49 -10.12
C LYS A 44 37.71 0.34 -11.42
N TRP A 45 37.53 -0.30 -12.58
CA TRP A 45 37.53 0.38 -13.87
C TRP A 45 36.35 1.35 -14.05
N VAL A 46 35.16 1.04 -13.49
CA VAL A 46 34.01 1.96 -13.52
C VAL A 46 34.27 3.16 -12.62
N ARG A 47 34.82 2.92 -11.42
CA ARG A 47 35.20 4.00 -10.50
C ARG A 47 36.26 4.91 -11.12
N TRP A 48 37.24 4.33 -11.81
CA TRP A 48 38.26 5.06 -12.55
C TRP A 48 37.64 5.89 -13.67
N TRP A 49 36.76 5.31 -14.49
CA TRP A 49 36.06 6.02 -15.56
C TRP A 49 35.27 7.22 -15.03
N ASN A 50 34.46 7.03 -13.99
CA ASN A 50 33.64 8.10 -13.42
C ASN A 50 34.47 9.22 -12.77
N LYS A 51 35.69 8.91 -12.31
CA LYS A 51 36.62 9.91 -11.78
C LYS A 51 37.26 10.75 -12.90
N HIS A 52 37.60 10.14 -14.03
CA HIS A 52 38.30 10.81 -15.13
C HIS A 52 37.35 11.45 -16.16
N PHE A 53 36.11 10.96 -16.27
CA PHE A 53 35.10 11.46 -17.20
C PHE A 53 33.83 11.87 -16.45
N PRO A 54 33.83 13.00 -15.70
CA PRO A 54 32.70 13.42 -14.89
C PRO A 54 31.44 13.70 -15.71
N ASN A 55 31.58 14.11 -16.98
CA ASN A 55 30.45 14.38 -17.88
C ASN A 55 29.90 13.11 -18.56
N HIS A 56 30.53 11.95 -18.37
CA HIS A 56 30.12 10.67 -18.97
C HIS A 56 30.05 9.56 -17.92
N VAL A 57 29.28 9.80 -16.85
CA VAL A 57 29.13 8.86 -15.73
C VAL A 57 28.56 7.52 -16.22
N LYS A 58 29.29 6.44 -15.96
CA LYS A 58 28.82 5.06 -16.13
C LYS A 58 28.19 4.57 -14.83
N VAL A 59 26.91 4.26 -14.88
CA VAL A 59 26.19 3.61 -13.77
C VAL A 59 26.50 2.12 -13.81
N TRP A 60 27.08 1.60 -12.74
CA TRP A 60 27.27 0.16 -12.57
C TRP A 60 26.05 -0.45 -11.88
N HIS A 61 25.63 -1.60 -12.39
CA HIS A 61 24.50 -2.36 -11.85
C HIS A 61 24.96 -3.78 -11.49
N ASP A 62 24.54 -4.27 -10.34
CA ASP A 62 24.81 -5.65 -9.93
C ASP A 62 23.99 -6.61 -10.82
N ARG A 63 24.68 -7.52 -11.52
CA ARG A 63 24.04 -8.47 -12.45
C ARG A 63 23.05 -9.42 -11.78
N ARG A 64 23.14 -9.60 -10.46
CA ARG A 64 22.21 -10.45 -9.68
C ARG A 64 20.83 -9.81 -9.53
N ILE A 65 20.75 -8.49 -9.68
CA ILE A 65 19.51 -7.73 -9.55
C ILE A 65 18.91 -7.57 -10.95
N PRO A 66 17.63 -7.90 -11.16
CA PRO A 66 16.96 -7.60 -12.42
C PRO A 66 16.97 -6.08 -12.72
N LYS A 67 17.17 -5.71 -13.99
CA LYS A 67 17.31 -4.29 -14.39
C LYS A 67 16.04 -3.47 -14.19
N ASP A 68 14.90 -4.13 -14.17
CA ASP A 68 13.57 -3.55 -13.97
C ASP A 68 13.28 -3.23 -12.49
N TRP A 69 14.10 -3.71 -11.56
CA TRP A 69 13.89 -3.45 -10.14
C TRP A 69 14.42 -2.08 -9.73
N ASN A 70 13.58 -1.31 -9.04
CA ASN A 70 14.02 -0.11 -8.34
C ASN A 70 14.68 -0.50 -7.01
N VAL A 71 16.01 -0.47 -6.95
CA VAL A 71 16.79 -0.85 -5.78
C VAL A 71 17.72 0.29 -5.36
N SER A 72 17.75 0.54 -4.05
CA SER A 72 18.63 1.51 -3.39
C SER A 72 19.49 0.82 -2.33
N VAL A 73 20.67 1.35 -2.01
CA VAL A 73 21.48 0.85 -0.89
C VAL A 73 21.16 1.68 0.34
N MET A 74 20.89 1.02 1.47
CA MET A 74 20.59 1.67 2.75
C MET A 74 21.34 0.97 3.87
N GLU A 75 21.80 1.73 4.87
CA GLU A 75 22.39 1.17 6.07
C GLU A 75 21.29 0.78 7.07
N MET A 76 21.31 -0.48 7.51
CA MET A 76 20.39 -0.99 8.52
C MET A 76 21.16 -1.60 9.69
N PRO A 77 20.65 -1.48 10.94
CA PRO A 77 21.23 -2.18 12.06
C PRO A 77 21.00 -3.68 11.90
N ASP A 78 22.08 -4.45 11.82
CA ASP A 78 22.04 -5.91 11.84
C ASP A 78 22.03 -6.39 13.29
N THR A 79 20.93 -7.01 13.71
CA THR A 79 20.73 -7.51 15.08
C THR A 79 21.78 -8.55 15.47
N ASP A 80 22.25 -9.35 14.52
CA ASP A 80 23.17 -10.45 14.79
C ASP A 80 24.62 -9.95 14.93
N LYS A 81 24.97 -8.90 14.16
CA LYS A 81 26.33 -8.35 14.12
C LYS A 81 26.53 -7.14 15.03
N GLY A 82 25.46 -6.55 15.57
CA GLY A 82 25.51 -5.33 16.37
C GLY A 82 26.14 -4.13 15.64
N LYS A 83 26.04 -4.11 14.30
CA LYS A 83 26.67 -3.09 13.44
C LYS A 83 25.70 -2.66 12.36
N MET A 84 25.92 -1.45 11.83
CA MET A 84 25.26 -0.99 10.61
C MET A 84 25.82 -1.77 9.42
N VAL A 85 24.93 -2.35 8.63
CA VAL A 85 25.26 -3.10 7.42
C VAL A 85 24.54 -2.46 6.24
N GLU A 86 25.26 -2.27 5.13
CA GLU A 86 24.66 -1.85 3.87
C GLU A 86 23.81 -3.01 3.32
N VAL A 87 22.54 -2.75 3.02
CA VAL A 87 21.60 -3.73 2.46
C VAL A 87 20.96 -3.14 1.21
N TYR A 88 20.73 -3.98 0.19
CA TYR A 88 19.93 -3.61 -0.96
C TYR A 88 18.44 -3.56 -0.58
N MET A 89 17.79 -2.42 -0.79
CA MET A 89 16.38 -2.19 -0.51
C MET A 89 15.63 -2.02 -1.83
N ARG A 90 14.73 -2.97 -2.15
CA ARG A 90 13.81 -2.83 -3.28
C ARG A 90 12.65 -1.93 -2.89
N GLN A 91 12.43 -0.88 -3.68
CA GLN A 91 11.40 0.11 -3.42
C GLN A 91 10.11 -0.25 -4.18
N PHE A 92 8.99 -0.12 -3.49
CA PHE A 92 7.66 -0.34 -4.02
C PHE A 92 6.77 0.87 -3.78
N HIS A 93 5.82 1.05 -4.69
CA HIS A 93 4.82 2.09 -4.61
C HIS A 93 3.46 1.50 -4.97
N VAL A 94 2.53 1.55 -4.04
CA VAL A 94 1.13 1.24 -4.25
C VAL A 94 0.45 2.54 -4.65
N LYS A 95 0.04 2.64 -5.91
CA LYS A 95 -0.76 3.77 -6.39
C LYS A 95 -2.19 3.68 -5.82
N PRO A 96 -2.97 4.78 -5.83
CA PRO A 96 -4.41 4.70 -5.57
C PRO A 96 -5.05 3.59 -6.40
N LEU A 97 -5.83 2.72 -5.75
CA LEU A 97 -6.31 1.48 -6.33
C LEU A 97 -7.38 1.72 -7.39
N TYR A 98 -7.27 1.08 -8.55
CA TYR A 98 -8.31 1.12 -9.57
C TYR A 98 -9.52 0.29 -9.16
N LEU A 99 -10.71 0.66 -9.65
CA LEU A 99 -11.97 -0.01 -9.29
C LEU A 99 -11.93 -1.53 -9.52
N GLY A 100 -11.42 -1.98 -10.68
CA GLY A 100 -11.28 -3.42 -10.97
C GLY A 100 -10.28 -4.14 -10.06
N THR A 101 -9.25 -3.43 -9.60
CA THR A 101 -8.30 -3.96 -8.61
C THR A 101 -8.95 -4.05 -7.23
N ILE A 102 -9.75 -3.06 -6.83
CA ILE A 102 -10.51 -3.10 -5.57
C ILE A 102 -11.45 -4.31 -5.55
N ASP A 103 -12.18 -4.57 -6.63
CA ASP A 103 -13.11 -5.71 -6.70
C ASP A 103 -12.37 -7.06 -6.55
N TYR A 104 -11.25 -7.23 -7.25
CA TYR A 104 -10.42 -8.41 -7.11
C TYR A 104 -9.84 -8.57 -5.70
N LEU A 105 -9.36 -7.48 -5.10
CA LEU A 105 -8.86 -7.48 -3.73
C LEU A 105 -9.96 -7.86 -2.74
N ARG A 106 -11.19 -7.35 -2.89
CA ARG A 106 -12.33 -7.75 -2.04
C ARG A 106 -12.55 -9.25 -2.09
N LYS A 107 -12.52 -9.84 -3.28
CA LYS A 107 -12.60 -11.31 -3.44
C LYS A 107 -11.51 -12.05 -2.66
N LEU A 108 -10.28 -11.52 -2.62
CA LEU A 108 -9.19 -12.11 -1.83
C LEU A 108 -9.40 -11.94 -0.32
N TYR A 109 -9.83 -10.75 0.14
CA TYR A 109 -10.10 -10.50 1.55
C TYR A 109 -11.24 -11.36 2.10
N LEU A 110 -12.28 -11.64 1.30
CA LEU A 110 -13.38 -12.53 1.70
C LEU A 110 -12.91 -13.97 2.01
N GLN A 111 -11.76 -14.39 1.48
CA GLN A 111 -11.18 -15.70 1.79
C GLN A 111 -10.45 -15.72 3.15
N ILE A 112 -10.17 -14.55 3.71
CA ILE A 112 -9.54 -14.40 5.02
C ILE A 112 -10.66 -14.41 6.06
N GLU A 113 -10.87 -15.58 6.66
CA GLU A 113 -11.84 -15.76 7.76
C GLU A 113 -11.26 -15.16 9.04
N LEU A 114 -11.64 -13.93 9.36
CA LEU A 114 -11.31 -13.28 10.64
C LEU A 114 -12.58 -13.05 11.43
N ASN A 115 -12.53 -13.42 12.72
CA ASN A 115 -13.58 -13.12 13.67
C ASN A 115 -13.07 -12.00 14.59
N GLU A 116 -13.61 -10.79 14.43
CA GLU A 116 -13.19 -9.59 15.17
C GLU A 116 -13.40 -9.73 16.69
N GLU A 117 -14.46 -10.42 17.11
CA GLU A 117 -14.76 -10.65 18.54
C GLU A 117 -13.64 -11.46 19.20
N LYS A 118 -13.14 -12.50 18.51
CA LYS A 118 -12.06 -13.35 19.03
C LYS A 118 -10.69 -12.68 19.01
N ILE A 119 -10.48 -11.68 18.16
CA ILE A 119 -9.24 -10.89 18.15
C ILE A 119 -9.10 -10.10 19.45
N GLN A 120 -10.21 -9.58 19.98
CA GLN A 120 -10.22 -8.86 21.26
C GLN A 120 -9.99 -9.80 22.44
N GLU A 121 -10.60 -10.99 22.42
CA GLU A 121 -10.50 -11.95 23.53
C GLU A 121 -9.14 -12.68 23.57
N GLN A 122 -8.60 -13.09 22.41
CA GLN A 122 -7.40 -13.94 22.33
C GLN A 122 -6.46 -13.52 21.19
N PRO A 123 -5.79 -12.37 21.30
CA PRO A 123 -4.99 -11.79 20.23
C PRO A 123 -3.85 -12.72 19.77
N THR A 124 -3.22 -13.45 20.68
CA THR A 124 -2.09 -14.33 20.36
C THR A 124 -2.50 -15.59 19.60
N GLN A 125 -3.71 -16.12 19.84
CA GLN A 125 -4.20 -17.31 19.15
C GLN A 125 -4.71 -16.97 17.75
N GLU A 126 -5.42 -15.85 17.60
CA GLU A 126 -5.81 -15.32 16.29
C GLU A 126 -4.58 -14.93 15.46
N ALA A 127 -3.53 -14.40 16.11
CA ALA A 127 -2.28 -14.10 15.41
C ALA A 127 -1.66 -15.34 14.73
N LYS A 128 -1.81 -16.53 15.34
CA LYS A 128 -1.35 -17.80 14.75
C LYS A 128 -2.15 -18.22 13.52
N LYS A 129 -3.40 -17.77 13.38
CA LYS A 129 -4.19 -18.07 12.17
C LYS A 129 -3.72 -17.31 10.94
N TYR A 130 -3.10 -16.13 11.12
CA TYR A 130 -2.51 -15.40 9.98
C TYR A 130 -1.44 -16.20 9.24
N PHE A 131 -0.78 -17.16 9.90
CA PHE A 131 0.18 -18.04 9.23
C PHE A 131 -0.47 -18.89 8.13
N LYS A 132 -1.76 -19.24 8.26
CA LYS A 132 -2.52 -19.95 7.22
C LYS A 132 -2.71 -19.08 5.97
N TYR A 133 -2.74 -17.76 6.14
CA TYR A 133 -3.10 -16.80 5.09
C TYR A 133 -1.89 -16.06 4.52
N ILE A 134 -0.65 -16.50 4.78
CA ILE A 134 0.58 -15.86 4.27
C ILE A 134 0.53 -15.70 2.75
N SER A 135 0.18 -16.78 2.04
CA SER A 135 0.11 -16.76 0.58
C SER A 135 -0.94 -15.76 0.07
N LEU A 136 -2.09 -15.67 0.74
CA LEU A 136 -3.15 -14.73 0.37
C LEU A 136 -2.76 -13.28 0.68
N MET A 137 -2.16 -13.00 1.84
CA MET A 137 -1.67 -11.65 2.19
C MET A 137 -0.57 -11.18 1.23
N ALA A 138 0.34 -12.07 0.83
CA ALA A 138 1.34 -11.77 -0.18
C ALA A 138 0.72 -11.53 -1.57
N GLU A 139 -0.35 -12.24 -1.90
CA GLU A 139 -1.08 -12.05 -3.16
C GLU A 139 -1.83 -10.72 -3.18
N ILE A 140 -2.50 -10.35 -2.08
CA ILE A 140 -3.11 -9.04 -1.86
C ILE A 140 -2.08 -7.92 -2.07
N ALA A 141 -0.90 -8.04 -1.46
CA ALA A 141 0.17 -7.06 -1.62
C ALA A 141 0.67 -6.98 -3.07
N ALA A 142 0.85 -8.13 -3.75
CA ALA A 142 1.28 -8.17 -5.15
C ALA A 142 0.27 -7.51 -6.09
N VAL A 143 -1.02 -7.81 -5.90
CA VAL A 143 -2.13 -7.22 -6.66
C VAL A 143 -2.17 -5.71 -6.48
N ALA A 144 -2.04 -5.22 -5.23
CA ALA A 144 -2.05 -3.79 -4.93
C ALA A 144 -0.85 -3.05 -5.54
N VAL A 145 0.33 -3.68 -5.58
CA VAL A 145 1.51 -3.08 -6.21
C VAL A 145 1.40 -3.04 -7.74
N ILE A 146 0.83 -4.07 -8.36
CA ILE A 146 0.66 -4.14 -9.81
C ILE A 146 -0.44 -3.18 -10.30
N ASN A 147 -1.58 -3.17 -9.60
CA ASN A 147 -2.72 -2.27 -9.79
C ASN A 147 -3.01 -1.93 -11.26
N ASN A 148 -3.32 -2.94 -12.08
CA ASN A 148 -3.66 -2.77 -13.49
C ASN A 148 -4.62 -3.88 -13.98
N GLY A 149 -5.16 -3.75 -15.19
CA GLY A 149 -6.11 -4.74 -15.74
C GLY A 149 -5.53 -6.14 -15.98
N SER A 150 -4.22 -6.31 -15.93
CA SER A 150 -3.56 -7.60 -16.16
C SER A 150 -3.73 -8.59 -15.01
N ILE A 151 -4.19 -8.13 -13.84
CA ILE A 151 -4.47 -8.95 -12.65
C ILE A 151 -5.55 -10.00 -12.93
N ALA A 152 -6.55 -9.67 -13.75
CA ALA A 152 -7.63 -10.58 -14.10
C ALA A 152 -7.22 -11.61 -15.17
N ASN A 153 -6.04 -11.45 -15.80
CA ASN A 153 -5.61 -12.33 -16.87
C ASN A 153 -4.93 -13.59 -16.30
N PRO A 154 -5.50 -14.80 -16.50
CA PRO A 154 -4.95 -16.05 -15.96
C PRO A 154 -3.57 -16.42 -16.54
N VAL A 155 -3.18 -15.84 -17.68
CA VAL A 155 -1.88 -16.09 -18.31
C VAL A 155 -0.77 -15.25 -17.67
N ASN A 156 -1.11 -14.13 -17.03
CA ASN A 156 -0.11 -13.24 -16.46
C ASN A 156 0.48 -13.81 -15.17
N LYS A 157 1.79 -14.09 -15.18
CA LYS A 157 2.52 -14.62 -14.02
C LYS A 157 3.10 -13.53 -13.11
N GLN A 158 2.95 -12.25 -13.45
CA GLN A 158 3.52 -11.13 -12.67
C GLN A 158 3.08 -11.15 -11.20
N THR A 159 1.78 -11.34 -10.94
CA THR A 159 1.24 -11.44 -9.59
C THR A 159 1.87 -12.59 -8.81
N LYS A 160 2.02 -13.75 -9.45
CA LYS A 160 2.64 -14.93 -8.83
C LYS A 160 4.12 -14.68 -8.49
N VAL A 161 4.89 -14.14 -9.43
CA VAL A 161 6.32 -13.83 -9.22
C VAL A 161 6.49 -12.83 -8.07
N LEU A 162 5.66 -11.79 -8.01
CA LEU A 162 5.75 -10.78 -6.97
C LEU A 162 5.26 -11.30 -5.60
N ARG A 163 4.22 -12.13 -5.59
CA ARG A 163 3.76 -12.84 -4.40
C ARG A 163 4.87 -13.71 -3.82
N ASP A 164 5.48 -14.55 -4.64
CA ASP A 164 6.54 -15.46 -4.22
C ASP A 164 7.75 -14.67 -3.69
N PHE A 165 8.08 -13.53 -4.32
CA PHE A 165 9.08 -12.59 -3.82
C PHE A 165 8.74 -12.05 -2.41
N PHE A 166 7.49 -11.64 -2.17
CA PHE A 166 7.08 -11.14 -0.86
C PHE A 166 7.08 -12.21 0.22
N ILE A 167 6.68 -13.45 -0.10
CA ILE A 167 6.76 -14.57 0.84
C ILE A 167 8.22 -14.83 1.24
N GLU A 168 9.15 -14.72 0.29
CA GLU A 168 10.57 -14.98 0.57
C GLU A 168 11.22 -13.86 1.41
N HIS A 169 10.81 -12.61 1.23
CA HIS A 169 11.53 -11.43 1.76
C HIS A 169 10.83 -10.72 2.92
N LEU A 170 9.54 -10.97 3.18
CA LEU A 170 8.78 -10.30 4.23
C LEU A 170 8.40 -11.24 5.36
N THR A 171 8.38 -10.69 6.57
CA THR A 171 7.87 -11.39 7.75
C THR A 171 6.33 -11.35 7.78
N VAL A 172 5.71 -12.31 8.47
CA VAL A 172 4.24 -12.36 8.61
C VAL A 172 3.64 -11.07 9.19
N PRO A 173 4.20 -10.46 10.25
CA PRO A 173 3.69 -9.18 10.76
C PRO A 173 3.76 -8.06 9.73
N ARG A 174 4.83 -8.02 8.92
CA ARG A 174 4.99 -7.00 7.89
C ARG A 174 4.01 -7.19 6.73
N LEU A 175 3.74 -8.43 6.33
CA LEU A 175 2.70 -8.77 5.35
C LEU A 175 1.31 -8.39 5.85
N LYS A 176 0.99 -8.73 7.11
CA LYS A 176 -0.26 -8.32 7.75
C LYS A 176 -0.41 -6.80 7.74
N GLN A 177 0.62 -6.07 8.17
CA GLN A 177 0.61 -4.61 8.17
C GLN A 177 0.36 -4.03 6.77
N LEU A 178 0.99 -4.59 5.73
CA LEU A 178 0.73 -4.17 4.36
C LEU A 178 -0.70 -4.46 3.92
N ALA A 179 -1.24 -5.64 4.24
CA ALA A 179 -2.63 -5.97 3.97
C ALA A 179 -3.59 -5.00 4.70
N ASP A 180 -3.38 -4.75 5.99
CA ASP A 180 -4.21 -3.81 6.77
C ASP A 180 -4.22 -2.41 6.13
N VAL A 181 -3.05 -1.91 5.68
CA VAL A 181 -2.94 -0.64 4.96
C VAL A 181 -3.67 -0.68 3.61
N ILE A 182 -3.53 -1.75 2.83
CA ILE A 182 -4.24 -1.91 1.55
C ILE A 182 -5.75 -1.96 1.76
N SER A 183 -6.23 -2.63 2.81
CA SER A 183 -7.64 -2.67 3.18
C SER A 183 -8.17 -1.26 3.49
N GLN A 184 -7.40 -0.46 4.23
CA GLN A 184 -7.73 0.95 4.47
C GLN A 184 -7.79 1.75 3.16
N MET A 185 -6.85 1.54 2.23
CA MET A 185 -6.86 2.18 0.91
C MET A 185 -8.09 1.79 0.07
N MET A 186 -8.54 0.53 0.14
CA MET A 186 -9.77 0.10 -0.55
C MET A 186 -11.02 0.74 0.03
N ASN A 187 -11.02 1.01 1.34
CA ASN A 187 -12.10 1.67 2.06
C ASN A 187 -12.03 3.20 1.97
N ALA A 188 -11.17 3.77 1.11
CA ALA A 188 -11.18 5.20 0.80
C ALA A 188 -12.56 5.70 0.33
N GLY A 189 -13.35 4.83 -0.31
CA GLY A 189 -14.75 5.10 -0.62
C GLY A 189 -15.62 5.35 0.61
N GLY A 190 -15.34 4.70 1.74
CA GLY A 190 -15.99 4.96 3.03
C GLY A 190 -15.57 6.29 3.63
N PHE A 191 -14.29 6.67 3.53
CA PHE A 191 -13.81 7.99 3.94
C PHE A 191 -14.39 9.12 3.09
N THR A 192 -14.41 8.98 1.76
CA THR A 192 -15.05 9.95 0.86
C THR A 192 -16.56 9.98 1.05
N SER A 193 -17.20 8.84 1.29
CA SER A 193 -18.63 8.77 1.61
C SER A 193 -18.93 9.36 2.98
N SER A 194 -18.05 9.25 3.97
CA SER A 194 -18.16 9.97 5.26
C SER A 194 -18.01 11.48 5.06
N ILE A 195 -17.08 11.94 4.21
CA ILE A 195 -16.95 13.36 3.85
C ILE A 195 -18.20 13.86 3.10
N ILE A 196 -18.69 13.09 2.12
CA ILE A 196 -19.92 13.39 1.36
C ILE A 196 -21.16 13.34 2.27
N SER A 197 -21.24 12.40 3.22
CA SER A 197 -22.33 12.30 4.18
C SER A 197 -22.32 13.48 5.15
N ILE A 198 -21.14 13.89 5.65
CA ILE A 198 -20.96 15.13 6.42
C ILE A 198 -21.40 16.36 5.59
N LYS A 199 -21.14 16.37 4.26
CA LYS A 199 -21.63 17.38 3.30
C LYS A 199 -23.14 17.34 3.07
N GLU A 200 -23.77 16.16 3.13
CA GLU A 200 -25.21 15.97 2.90
C GLU A 200 -26.08 16.17 4.15
N VAL A 201 -25.52 16.02 5.35
CA VAL A 201 -26.20 16.34 6.63
C VAL A 201 -26.65 17.82 6.69
N GLY A 202 -26.03 18.70 5.90
CA GLY A 202 -26.49 20.08 5.72
C GLY A 202 -27.61 20.29 4.68
N LYS A 203 -27.98 19.27 3.90
CA LYS A 203 -28.94 19.39 2.78
C LYS A 203 -30.26 18.66 2.98
N THR A 204 -30.39 17.80 4.00
CA THR A 204 -31.67 17.15 4.29
C THR A 204 -32.50 18.03 5.21
N LYS A 205 -33.52 18.69 4.63
CA LYS A 205 -34.61 19.24 5.44
C LYS A 205 -35.29 18.05 6.16
N PRO A 206 -35.45 18.07 7.49
CA PRO A 206 -36.31 17.08 8.13
C PRO A 206 -37.70 17.22 7.50
N LYS A 207 -38.31 16.10 7.04
CA LYS A 207 -39.70 16.12 6.58
C LYS A 207 -40.55 16.74 7.67
N SER A 208 -41.18 17.88 7.38
CA SER A 208 -42.08 18.48 8.35
C SER A 208 -43.31 17.58 8.43
N ARG A 209 -43.95 17.53 9.60
CA ARG A 209 -45.14 16.70 9.84
C ARG A 209 -46.32 17.00 8.88
N ALA A 210 -46.25 18.12 8.14
CA ALA A 210 -47.21 18.48 7.10
C ALA A 210 -47.05 17.67 5.80
N ASP A 211 -45.88 17.09 5.51
CA ASP A 211 -45.60 16.34 4.28
C ASP A 211 -45.93 14.83 4.40
N MET A 212 -46.56 14.41 5.51
CA MET A 212 -46.95 13.03 5.78
C MET A 212 -48.47 12.81 5.75
N ILE A 213 -49.23 13.83 5.33
CA ILE A 213 -50.68 13.74 5.15
C ILE A 213 -50.98 14.13 3.70
N GLU A 214 -50.81 13.17 2.79
CA GLU A 214 -51.47 13.07 1.47
C GLU A 214 -51.79 11.60 1.21
#